data_AF-A0A4R9BL71-F1
#
_entry.id   AF-A0A4R9BL71-F1
#
_cell.length_a   1.000
_cell.length_b   1.000
_cell.length_c   1.000
_cell.angle_alpha   90.00
_cell.angle_beta   90.00
_cell.angle_gamma   90.00
#
_symmetry.space_group_name_H-M   'P 1'
#
loop_
_entity.id
_entity.type
_entity.pdbx_description
1 polymer ?
#
loop_
_entity_poly.entity_id
_entity_poly.type
_entity_poly.pdbx_seq_one_letter_code
_entity_poly.pdbx_strand_id
1 'polypeptide(L)' 'MGYAIVFFVAVGLALVQRRGGLSRNPAIGIRTKYTLVSDAAWRAAHASANPFLIVVAAIACTHATALSIVEVKH' A
#
# COMPACT_ATOMS: atom_id res chain seq x y z
N MET A 1 -7.96 1.58 -16.90
CA MET A 1 -7.35 0.30 -16.40
C MET A 1 -6.28 0.46 -15.30
N GLY A 2 -5.29 1.35 -15.40
CA GLY A 2 -4.17 1.42 -14.43
C GLY A 2 -4.55 1.67 -12.96
N TYR A 3 -5.57 2.49 -12.70
CA TYR A 3 -6.02 2.78 -11.33
C TYR A 3 -6.64 1.57 -10.61
N ALA A 4 -7.21 0.62 -11.36
CA ALA A 4 -7.72 -0.63 -10.77
C ALA A 4 -6.57 -1.47 -10.18
N ILE A 5 -5.42 -1.52 -10.87
CA ILE A 5 -4.22 -2.22 -10.37
C ILE A 5 -3.73 -1.57 -9.08
N VAL A 6 -3.64 -0.24 -9.05
CA VAL A 6 -3.24 0.52 -7.85
C VAL A 6 -4.19 0.27 -6.68
N PHE A 7 -5.50 0.22 -6.95
CA PHE A 7 -6.51 -0.12 -5.95
C PHE A 7 -6.28 -1.53 -5.36
N PHE A 8 -6.19 -2.55 -6.21
CA PHE A 8 -6.02 -3.93 -5.74
C PHE A 8 -4.70 -4.14 -4.99
N VAL A 9 -3.61 -3.50 -5.44
CA VAL A 9 -2.31 -3.54 -4.76
C VAL A 9 -2.38 -2.86 -3.40
N ALA A 10 -2.99 -1.67 -3.30
CA ALA A 10 -3.11 -0.94 -2.03
C ALA A 10 -3.96 -1.71 -1.01
N VAL A 11 -5.08 -2.30 -1.44
CA VAL A 11 -5.93 -3.15 -0.59
C VAL A 11 -5.19 -4.42 -0.17
N GLY A 12 -4.51 -5.09 -1.10
CA GLY A 12 -3.71 -6.28 -0.80
C GLY A 12 -2.62 -6.01 0.23
N LEU A 13 -1.88 -4.91 0.07
CA LEU A 13 -0.85 -4.49 1.03
C LEU A 13 -1.44 -4.18 2.40
N ALA A 14 -2.58 -3.49 2.47
CA ALA A 14 -3.25 -3.20 3.75
C ALA A 14 -3.67 -4.50 4.47
N LEU A 15 -4.21 -5.48 3.73
CA LEU A 15 -4.60 -6.78 4.30
C LEU A 15 -3.40 -7.59 4.78
N VAL A 16 -2.33 -7.65 4.00
CA VAL A 16 -1.11 -8.39 4.37
C VAL A 16 -0.40 -7.72 5.56
N GLN A 17 -0.37 -6.38 5.61
CA GLN A 17 0.16 -5.64 6.76
C GLN A 17 -0.63 -5.92 8.04
N ARG A 18 -1.97 -5.91 7.99
CA ARG A 18 -2.82 -6.22 9.16
C ARG A 18 -2.64 -7.63 9.69
N ARG A 19 -2.29 -8.59 8.82
CA ARG A 19 -2.00 -9.98 9.22
C ARG A 19 -0.56 -10.20 9.70
N GLY A 20 0.27 -9.15 9.73
CA GLY A 20 1.69 -9.27 10.07
C GLY A 20 2.51 -10.02 9.01
N GLY A 21 1.97 -10.20 7.81
CA GLY A 21 2.60 -10.98 6.74
C GLY A 21 3.72 -10.24 6.00
N LEU A 22 3.86 -8.92 6.21
CA LEU A 22 5.01 -8.15 5.72
C LEU A 22 6.22 -8.36 6.65
N SER A 23 6.77 -9.57 6.60
CA SER A 23 8.06 -9.85 7.24
C SER A 23 9.15 -8.98 6.63
N ARG A 24 10.15 -8.61 7.44
CA ARG A 24 11.30 -7.82 6.99
C ARG A 24 12.00 -8.60 5.87
N ASN A 25 11.91 -8.13 4.63
CA ASN A 25 12.73 -8.66 3.55
C ASN A 25 14.05 -7.88 3.54
N PRO A 26 15.18 -8.48 3.97
CA PRO A 26 16.45 -7.78 4.02
C PRO A 26 16.93 -7.31 2.63
N ALA A 27 16.34 -7.82 1.53
CA ALA A 27 16.65 -7.39 0.17
C ALA A 27 15.97 -6.06 -0.25
N ILE A 28 14.95 -5.60 0.49
CA ILE A 28 14.12 -4.43 0.13
C ILE A 28 14.20 -3.40 1.27
N GLY A 29 15.03 -2.36 1.12
CA GLY A 29 15.12 -1.24 2.07
C GLY A 29 16.50 -0.55 2.12
N ILE A 30 16.52 0.74 2.49
CA ILE A 30 17.75 1.51 2.72
C ILE A 30 18.44 0.94 3.97
N ARG A 31 19.57 0.25 3.79
CA ARG A 31 20.36 -0.34 4.88
C ARG A 31 21.26 0.72 5.52
N THR A 32 20.80 1.34 6.58
CA THR A 32 21.65 2.13 7.49
C THR A 32 21.62 1.50 8.88
N LYS A 33 22.72 1.64 9.63
CA LYS A 33 22.83 1.13 11.02
C LYS A 33 21.62 1.56 11.87
N TYR A 34 21.09 2.74 11.61
CA TYR A 34 19.92 3.32 12.28
C TYR A 34 18.56 2.75 11.83
N THR A 35 18.40 2.31 10.58
CA THR A 35 17.14 1.73 10.06
C THR A 35 17.03 0.22 10.32
N LEU A 36 18.14 -0.46 10.63
CA LEU A 36 18.16 -1.88 10.97
C LEU A 36 17.87 -2.18 12.46
N VAL A 37 18.02 -1.20 13.35
CA VAL A 37 18.12 -1.41 14.81
C VAL A 37 16.84 -1.86 15.53
N SER A 38 15.64 -1.79 14.94
CA SER A 38 14.46 -2.30 15.65
C SER A 38 13.37 -2.85 14.74
N ASP A 39 13.04 -4.14 14.91
CA ASP A 39 11.83 -4.74 14.35
C ASP A 39 10.56 -4.04 14.86
N ALA A 40 10.62 -3.44 16.06
CA ALA A 40 9.54 -2.61 16.56
C ALA A 40 9.38 -1.33 15.75
N ALA A 41 10.47 -0.70 15.30
CA ALA A 41 10.40 0.46 14.40
C ALA A 41 9.85 0.09 13.01
N TRP A 42 10.19 -1.09 12.48
CA TRP A 42 9.61 -1.62 11.24
C TRP A 42 8.09 -1.82 11.37
N ARG A 43 7.65 -2.48 12.44
CA ARG A 43 6.22 -2.68 12.70
C ARG A 43 5.48 -1.36 12.93
N ALA A 44 6.09 -0.44 13.68
CA ALA A 44 5.51 0.88 13.93
C ALA A 44 5.32 1.68 12.63
N ALA A 45 6.32 1.66 11.74
CA ALA A 45 6.22 2.31 10.43
C ALA A 45 5.10 1.68 9.59
N HIS A 46 5.01 0.35 9.52
CA HIS A 46 3.92 -0.32 8.79
C HIS A 46 2.54 -0.05 9.40
N ALA A 47 2.43 -0.02 10.73
CA ALA A 47 1.19 0.33 11.40
C ALA A 47 0.75 1.77 11.08
N SER A 48 1.69 2.72 11.05
CA SER A 48 1.41 4.11 10.65
C SER A 48 1.08 4.27 9.17
N ALA A 49 1.56 3.36 8.30
CA ALA A 49 1.31 3.40 6.85
C ALA A 49 -0.07 2.86 6.46
N ASN A 50 -0.68 1.99 7.28
CA ASN A 50 -1.97 1.38 7.04
C ASN A 50 -3.11 2.38 6.72
N PRO A 51 -3.32 3.50 7.47
CA PRO A 51 -4.35 4.49 7.11
C PRO A 51 -4.08 5.15 5.75
N PHE A 52 -2.82 5.38 5.38
CA PHE A 52 -2.48 5.94 4.07
C PHE A 52 -2.80 4.98 2.93
N LEU A 53 -2.60 3.67 3.11
CA LEU A 53 -3.00 2.68 2.11
C LEU A 53 -4.53 2.67 1.87
N ILE A 54 -5.32 2.89 2.92
CA ILE A 54 -6.78 3.02 2.79
C ILE A 54 -7.15 4.26 1.98
N VAL A 55 -6.51 5.41 2.25
CA VAL A 55 -6.73 6.64 1.48
C VAL A 55 -6.34 6.47 0.02
N VAL A 56 -5.19 5.86 -0.26
CA VAL A 56 -4.74 5.57 -1.64
C VAL A 56 -5.74 4.65 -2.34
N ALA A 57 -6.24 3.61 -1.68
CA ALA A 57 -7.27 2.74 -2.24
C ALA A 57 -8.56 3.51 -2.56
N ALA A 58 -9.03 4.38 -1.66
CA ALA A 58 -10.22 5.20 -1.92
C ALA A 58 -10.04 6.10 -3.15
N ILE A 59 -8.91 6.82 -3.24
CA ILE A 59 -8.59 7.69 -4.38
C ILE A 59 -8.50 6.89 -5.69
N ALA A 60 -7.83 5.74 -5.66
CA ALA A 60 -7.67 4.88 -6.82
C ALA A 60 -9.01 4.31 -7.30
N CYS A 61 -9.92 3.97 -6.38
CA CYS A 61 -11.27 3.53 -6.70
C CYS A 61 -12.08 4.63 -7.40
N THR A 62 -12.04 5.85 -6.85
CA THR A 62 -12.71 7.03 -7.46
C THR A 62 -12.16 7.33 -8.86
N HIS A 63 -10.84 7.24 -9.06
CA HIS A 63 -10.24 7.43 -10.38
C HIS A 63 -10.58 6.30 -11.35
N ALA A 64 -10.59 5.04 -10.89
CA ALA A 64 -10.95 3.91 -11.73
C ALA A 64 -12.40 4.02 -12.22
N THR A 65 -13.33 4.36 -11.34
CA THR A 65 -14.75 4.56 -11.69
C THR A 65 -14.95 5.75 -12.63
N ALA A 66 -14.31 6.89 -12.37
CA ALA A 66 -14.37 8.06 -13.25
C ALA A 66 -13.85 7.74 -14.66
N LEU A 67 -12.71 7.03 -14.76
CA LEU A 67 -12.13 6.66 -16.04
C LEU A 67 -13.05 5.70 -16.81
N SER A 68 -13.64 4.69 -16.15
CA SER A 68 -14.58 3.77 -16.78
C SER A 68 -15.85 4.47 -17.27
N ILE A 69 -16.35 5.47 -16.57
CA ILE A 69 -17.51 6.28 -17.03
C ILE A 69 -17.17 7.03 -18.31
N VAL A 70 -15.93 7.55 -18.43
CA VAL A 70 -15.48 8.26 -19.64
C VAL A 70 -15.27 7.28 -20.79
N GLU A 71 -14.61 6.15 -20.55
CA GLU A 71 -14.35 5.13 -21.58
C GLU A 71 -15.63 4.48 -22.11
N VAL A 72 -16.67 4.31 -21.28
CA VAL A 72 -17.98 3.75 -21.70
C VAL A 72 -18.85 4.78 -22.44
N LYS A 73 -18.59 6.08 -22.27
CA LYS A 73 -19.31 7.15 -22.97
C LYS A 73 -18.80 7.42 -24.39
N HIS A 74 -17.67 6.84 -24.77
CA HIS A 74 -17.06 6.92 -26.09
C HIS A 74 -17.22 5.61 -26.86
#